data_AF-A0A0F3RTE3-F1
#
_entry.id   AF-A0A0F3RTE3-F1
#
_cell.length_a   1.000
_cell.length_b   1.000
_cell.length_c   1.000
_cell.angle_alpha   90.00
_cell.angle_beta   90.00
_cell.angle_gamma   90.00
#
_symmetry.space_group_name_H-M   'P 1'
#
loop_
_entity.id
_entity.type
_entity.pdbx_description
1 polymer ?
#
loop_
_entity_poly.entity_id
_entity_poly.type
_entity_poly.pdbx_seq_one_letter_code
_entity_poly.pdbx_strand_id
1 'polypeptide(L)' 'MKVPKIKDVSLKFTNDQYQRIKAMADFHGVAVTTYLRTTILTRTADDTDYRDAMANLKASCGETVSNNDIRQRLGLE' A
#
# COMPACT_ATOMS: atom_id res chain seq x y z
N MET A 1 18.25 7.66 19.67
CA MET A 1 17.03 7.56 18.84
C MET A 1 17.29 8.31 17.54
N LYS A 2 17.26 7.66 16.36
CA LYS A 2 17.46 8.35 15.07
C LYS A 2 16.17 9.08 14.70
N VAL A 3 16.24 10.39 14.46
CA VAL A 3 15.09 11.19 14.01
C VAL A 3 14.75 10.79 12.56
N PRO A 4 13.47 10.54 12.23
CA PRO A 4 13.06 10.24 10.85
C PRO A 4 13.38 11.43 9.93
N LYS A 5 13.99 11.15 8.77
CA LYS A 5 14.14 12.19 7.72
C LYS A 5 12.80 12.36 7.02
N ILE A 6 12.20 13.53 7.17
CA ILE A 6 10.96 13.92 6.49
C ILE A 6 11.31 14.50 5.12
N LYS A 7 10.52 14.17 4.09
CA LYS A 7 10.61 14.76 2.75
C LYS A 7 9.26 15.34 2.37
N ASP A 8 9.27 16.57 1.85
CA ASP A 8 8.09 17.20 1.29
C ASP A 8 7.92 16.84 -0.19
N VAL A 9 6.67 16.72 -0.62
CA VAL A 9 6.31 16.40 -2.00
C VAL A 9 5.24 17.39 -2.45
N SER A 10 5.45 18.02 -3.60
CA SER A 10 4.46 18.88 -4.25
C SER A 10 3.86 18.18 -5.46
N LEU A 11 2.54 18.09 -5.52
CA LEU A 11 1.78 17.51 -6.62
C LEU A 11 0.89 18.58 -7.24
N LYS A 12 0.78 18.58 -8.57
CA LYS A 12 -0.13 19.47 -9.31
C LYS A 12 -1.29 18.64 -9.85
N PHE A 13 -2.50 19.14 -9.63
CA PHE A 13 -3.74 18.54 -10.11
C PHE A 13 -4.54 19.59 -10.89
N THR A 14 -5.34 19.16 -11.85
CA THR A 14 -6.41 20.03 -12.36
C THR A 14 -7.44 20.28 -11.26
N ASN A 15 -8.25 21.34 -11.41
CA ASN A 15 -9.32 21.62 -10.46
C ASN A 15 -10.27 20.43 -10.31
N ASP A 16 -10.66 19.80 -11.42
CA ASP A 16 -11.56 18.64 -11.40
C ASP A 16 -10.98 17.44 -10.66
N GLN A 17 -9.69 17.15 -10.87
CA GLN A 17 -8.99 16.10 -10.13
C GLN A 17 -8.97 16.41 -8.64
N TYR A 18 -8.64 17.65 -8.27
CA TYR A 18 -8.60 18.07 -6.88
C TYR A 18 -9.98 17.99 -6.21
N GLN A 19 -11.05 18.41 -6.89
CA GLN A 19 -12.40 18.33 -6.34
C GLN A 19 -12.86 16.88 -6.11
N ARG A 20 -12.51 15.95 -7.00
CA ARG A 20 -12.78 14.52 -6.79
C ARG A 20 -12.02 13.98 -5.58
N ILE A 21 -10.75 14.33 -5.43
CA ILE A 21 -9.94 13.95 -4.26
C ILE A 21 -10.55 14.53 -2.98
N LYS A 22 -10.96 15.80 -3.01
CA LYS A 22 -11.58 16.48 -1.88
C LYS A 22 -12.89 15.80 -1.48
N ALA A 23 -13.76 15.48 -2.43
CA ALA A 23 -15.01 14.78 -2.16
C ALA A 23 -14.78 13.43 -1.47
N MET A 24 -13.75 12.67 -1.88
CA MET A 24 -13.38 11.43 -1.21
C MET A 24 -12.84 11.67 0.19
N ALA A 25 -11.96 12.66 0.36
CA ALA A 25 -11.44 13.02 1.68
C ALA A 25 -12.57 13.40 2.66
N ASP A 26 -13.53 14.21 2.19
CA ASP A 26 -14.72 14.60 2.95
C ASP A 26 -15.58 13.37 3.29
N PHE A 27 -15.81 12.46 2.34
CA PHE A 27 -16.55 11.21 2.55
C PHE A 27 -15.91 10.32 3.63
N HIS A 28 -14.58 10.27 3.67
CA HIS A 28 -13.83 9.52 4.69
C HIS A 28 -13.60 10.31 5.99
N GLY A 29 -14.08 11.56 6.09
CA GLY A 29 -13.94 12.39 7.28
C GLY A 29 -12.49 12.78 7.62
N VAL A 30 -11.62 12.90 6.61
CA VAL A 30 -10.19 13.19 6.79
C VAL A 30 -9.74 14.39 5.95
N ALA A 31 -8.59 14.98 6.32
CA ALA A 31 -7.97 16.02 5.50
C ALA A 31 -7.51 15.46 4.13
N VAL A 32 -7.55 16.30 3.09
CA VAL A 32 -7.11 15.94 1.72
C VAL A 32 -5.69 15.36 1.69
N THR A 33 -4.77 15.94 2.46
CA THR A 33 -3.38 15.47 2.55
C THR A 33 -3.28 14.09 3.21
N THR A 34 -4.07 13.82 4.24
CA THR A 34 -4.17 12.51 4.88
C THR A 34 -4.73 11.49 3.91
N TYR A 35 -5.82 11.82 3.21
CA TYR A 35 -6.41 10.94 2.20
C TYR A 35 -5.39 10.57 1.12
N LEU A 36 -4.73 11.57 0.51
CA LEU A 36 -3.70 11.35 -0.52
C LEU A 36 -2.57 10.46 -0.02
N ARG A 37 -2.04 10.74 1.18
CA ARG A 37 -0.96 9.94 1.77
C ARG A 37 -1.39 8.49 1.95
N THR A 38 -2.56 8.26 2.54
CA THR A 38 -3.07 6.92 2.78
C THR A 38 -3.30 6.18 1.47
N THR A 39 -3.95 6.80 0.49
CA THR A 39 -4.22 6.17 -0.81
C THR A 39 -2.92 5.74 -1.52
N ILE A 40 -1.87 6.58 -1.50
CA ILE A 40 -0.58 6.25 -2.11
C ILE A 40 0.10 5.08 -1.38
N LEU A 41 0.09 5.11 -0.04
CA LEU A 41 0.67 4.04 0.77
C LEU A 41 -0.07 2.71 0.59
N THR A 42 -1.41 2.74 0.59
CA THR A 42 -2.24 1.56 0.33
C THR A 42 -1.92 0.99 -1.04
N ARG A 43 -1.85 1.80 -2.10
CA ARG A 43 -1.53 1.30 -3.43
C ARG A 43 -0.14 0.62 -3.49
N THR A 44 0.84 1.19 -2.80
CA THR A 44 2.20 0.63 -2.74
C THR A 44 2.24 -0.69 -1.98
N ALA A 45 1.45 -0.80 -0.91
CA ALA A 45 1.28 -2.05 -0.17
C ALA A 45 0.59 -3.11 -1.03
N ASP A 46 -0.53 -2.77 -1.68
CA ASP A 46 -1.25 -3.69 -2.58
C ASP A 46 -0.34 -4.23 -3.69
N ASP A 47 0.45 -3.37 -4.35
CA ASP A 47 1.37 -3.79 -5.41
C ASP A 47 2.48 -4.72 -4.87
N THR A 48 2.89 -4.54 -3.61
CA THR A 48 3.83 -5.43 -2.93
C THR A 48 3.19 -6.79 -2.63
N ASP A 49 1.99 -6.77 -2.06
CA ASP A 49 1.23 -7.98 -1.72
C ASP A 49 0.94 -8.83 -2.97
N TYR A 50 0.57 -8.20 -4.10
CA TYR A 50 0.37 -8.91 -5.37
C TYR A 50 1.65 -9.59 -5.88
N ARG A 51 2.79 -8.91 -5.77
CA ARG A 51 4.08 -9.47 -6.18
C ARG A 51 4.44 -10.68 -5.33
N ASP A 52 4.25 -10.57 -4.02
CA ASP A 52 4.61 -11.62 -3.07
C ASP A 52 3.66 -12.82 -3.21
N ALA A 53 2.37 -12.58 -3.45
CA ALA A 53 1.41 -13.62 -3.82
C ALA A 53 1.82 -14.36 -5.11
N MET A 54 2.24 -13.63 -6.15
CA MET A 54 2.73 -14.23 -7.40
C MET A 54 4.00 -15.06 -7.19
N ALA A 55 4.92 -14.60 -6.34
CA ALA A 55 6.12 -15.35 -5.99
C ALA A 55 5.76 -16.66 -5.27
N ASN A 56 4.81 -16.61 -4.35
CA ASN A 56 4.32 -17.79 -3.64
C ASN A 56 3.66 -18.80 -4.58
N LEU A 57 2.81 -18.35 -5.50
CA LEU A 57 2.17 -19.23 -6.50
C LEU A 57 3.19 -19.89 -7.43
N LYS A 58 4.23 -19.15 -7.85
CA LYS A 58 5.31 -19.72 -8.67
C LYS A 58 6.15 -20.71 -7.88
N ALA A 59 6.49 -20.39 -6.63
CA ALA A 59 7.28 -21.25 -5.75
C ALA A 59 6.52 -22.52 -5.35
N SER A 60 5.18 -22.48 -5.32
CA SER A 60 4.37 -23.66 -5.03
C SER A 60 4.13 -24.53 -6.26
N CYS A 61 4.49 -24.12 -7.48
CA CYS A 61 4.23 -24.86 -8.73
C CYS A 61 2.77 -25.33 -8.89
N GLY A 62 1.80 -24.62 -8.30
CA GLY A 62 0.39 -25.01 -8.29
C GLY A 62 0.00 -26.04 -7.21
N GLU A 63 0.92 -26.42 -6.33
CA GLU A 63 0.68 -27.31 -5.20
C GLU A 63 0.17 -26.53 -3.97
N THR A 64 -0.63 -27.20 -3.15
CA THR A 64 -1.06 -26.70 -1.85
C THR A 64 0.12 -26.78 -0.88
N VAL A 65 0.59 -25.62 -0.41
CA VAL A 65 1.64 -25.51 0.61
C VAL A 65 1.03 -25.35 1.99
N SER A 66 1.66 -25.91 3.04
CA SER A 66 1.14 -25.81 4.39
C SER A 66 1.31 -24.39 4.96
N ASN A 67 0.45 -23.99 5.91
CA ASN A 67 0.56 -22.70 6.58
C ASN A 67 1.92 -22.53 7.27
N ASN A 68 2.44 -23.60 7.90
CA ASN A 68 3.73 -23.57 8.58
C ASN A 68 4.89 -23.27 7.63
N ASP A 69 4.90 -23.90 6.45
CA ASP A 69 5.96 -23.67 5.45
C ASP A 69 5.95 -22.22 4.95
N ILE A 70 4.78 -21.60 4.85
CA ILE A 70 4.65 -20.19 4.46
C ILE A 70 5.14 -19.26 5.58
N ARG A 71 4.78 -19.52 6.84
CA ARG A 71 5.25 -18.71 7.98
C ARG A 71 6.76 -18.73 8.13
N GLN A 72 7.38 -19.88 7.94
CA GLN A 72 8.84 -20.02 7.92
C GLN A 72 9.48 -19.19 6.80
N ARG A 73 8.97 -19.28 5.57
CA ARG A 73 9.49 -18.52 4.41
C ARG A 73 9.40 -17.00 4.59
N LEU A 74 8.34 -16.52 5.25
CA LEU A 74 8.11 -15.10 5.48
C LEU A 74 8.82 -14.55 6.74
N GLY A 75 9.53 -15.39 7.50
CA GLY A 75 10.18 -14.98 8.75
C GLY A 75 9.18 -14.54 9.83
N LEU A 76 8.00 -15.17 9.85
CA LEU A 76 6.90 -14.92 10.79
C LEU A 76 6.80 -16.00 11.89
N GLU A 77 7.92 -16.70 12.14
CA GLU A 77 8.07 -17.72 13.19
C GLU A 77 8.10 -17.10 14.59
#